data_AF-A0A7C6U099-F1
#
_entry.id   AF-A0A7C6U099-F1
#
_cell.length_a   1.000
_cell.length_b   1.000
_cell.length_c   1.000
_cell.angle_alpha   90.00
_cell.angle_beta   90.00
_cell.angle_gamma   90.00
#
_symmetry.space_group_name_H-M   'P 1'
#
loop_
_entity.id
_entity.type
_entity.pdbx_description
1 polymer ?
#
loop_
_entity_poly.entity_id
_entity_poly.type
_entity_poly.pdbx_seq_one_letter_code
_entity_poly.pdbx_strand_id
1 'polypeptide(L)'
;MKNVILITLDATRKDVFGIYGNNKGLSPFIDSLKDKSLIFNNCYSTGPYTQSAFPGILTSSHYLDYGRPNNSALDPRRTVISEPLQKAGIITAGFHSNPYCSSYFGWDRGWDKFYDSMEEDLPPRVPYIQGPRVNEMTFNWLRSPQGGKSGKPFFLWVHYMDIHEPYNPEQKYIDMVYPEIKITQDEMAELQQKVVLKRDVSDPKTVELLKKLYDVHVREVDGYVKDLFETLEKEGILKDTIVILTADHGDEFNEHGGLSHDHKGY
;
A
#
# COMPACT_ATOMS: atom_id res chain seq x y z
N MET A 1 15.90 -12.04 16.49
CA MET A 1 15.20 -10.95 15.78
C MET A 1 16.20 -9.91 15.36
N LYS A 2 16.34 -9.69 14.06
CA LYS A 2 17.40 -8.89 13.44
C LYS A 2 16.85 -7.87 12.45
N ASN A 3 15.77 -8.18 11.73
CA ASN A 3 15.24 -7.33 10.67
C ASN A 3 13.80 -6.89 10.95
N VAL A 4 13.39 -5.79 10.33
CA VAL A 4 12.01 -5.31 10.34
C VAL A 4 11.57 -5.06 8.90
N ILE A 5 10.40 -5.57 8.53
CA ILE A 5 9.75 -5.31 7.25
C ILE A 5 8.41 -4.63 7.54
N LEU A 6 8.22 -3.42 7.03
CA LEU A 6 6.97 -2.70 7.03
C LEU A 6 6.31 -2.83 5.65
N ILE A 7 5.18 -3.53 5.60
CA ILE A 7 4.33 -3.65 4.42
C ILE A 7 3.12 -2.73 4.62
N THR A 8 2.91 -1.83 3.68
CA THR A 8 1.78 -0.87 3.68
C THR A 8 0.93 -1.05 2.43
N LEU A 9 -0.38 -1.19 2.61
CA LEU A 9 -1.35 -1.30 1.53
C LEU A 9 -2.12 0.02 1.40
N ASP A 10 -2.09 0.64 0.22
CA ASP A 10 -2.74 1.93 -0.02
C ASP A 10 -4.27 1.79 0.02
N ALA A 11 -4.96 2.77 0.63
CA ALA A 11 -6.41 2.88 0.67
C ALA A 11 -7.15 1.60 1.09
N THR A 12 -6.51 0.75 1.90
CA THR A 12 -7.03 -0.58 2.22
C THR A 12 -7.87 -0.58 3.50
N ARG A 13 -9.16 -0.90 3.35
CA ARG A 13 -10.11 -0.98 4.44
C ARG A 13 -9.89 -2.24 5.27
N LYS A 14 -10.24 -2.18 6.55
CA LYS A 14 -10.22 -3.34 7.45
C LYS A 14 -11.22 -4.44 7.06
N ASP A 15 -12.40 -4.04 6.57
CA ASP A 15 -13.56 -4.93 6.39
C ASP A 15 -13.47 -5.86 5.17
N VAL A 16 -12.39 -5.78 4.37
CA VAL A 16 -12.15 -6.71 3.26
C VAL A 16 -11.44 -8.00 3.67
N PHE A 17 -10.80 -8.04 4.85
CA PHE A 17 -10.01 -9.20 5.26
C PHE A 17 -10.82 -10.23 6.06
N GLY A 18 -10.59 -11.51 5.78
CA GLY A 18 -11.24 -12.61 6.49
C GLY A 18 -10.83 -12.71 7.96
N ILE A 19 -9.61 -12.28 8.31
CA ILE A 19 -9.17 -12.15 9.71
C ILE A 19 -10.04 -11.20 10.53
N TYR A 20 -10.73 -10.26 9.88
CA TYR A 20 -11.69 -9.34 10.51
C TYR A 20 -13.15 -9.71 10.26
N GLY A 21 -13.43 -10.91 9.75
CA GLY A 21 -14.78 -11.47 9.60
C GLY A 21 -15.38 -11.35 8.21
N ASN A 22 -14.62 -10.92 7.19
CA ASN A 22 -15.08 -10.96 5.81
C ASN A 22 -15.16 -12.40 5.29
N ASN A 23 -16.29 -12.79 4.70
CA ASN A 23 -16.52 -14.16 4.21
C ASN A 23 -16.42 -14.30 2.68
N LYS A 24 -15.98 -13.27 1.97
CA LYS A 24 -15.83 -13.29 0.50
C LYS A 24 -14.54 -13.99 0.03
N GLY A 25 -13.62 -14.29 0.95
CA GLY A 25 -12.37 -14.99 0.62
C GLY A 25 -11.41 -14.16 -0.24
N LEU A 26 -11.39 -12.84 -0.05
CA LEU A 26 -10.56 -11.92 -0.84
C LEU A 26 -9.08 -12.01 -0.46
N SER A 27 -8.75 -12.37 0.79
CA SER A 27 -7.38 -12.29 1.31
C SER A 27 -6.86 -13.61 1.90
N PRO A 28 -6.97 -14.75 1.21
CA PRO A 28 -6.69 -16.06 1.80
C PRO A 28 -5.25 -16.19 2.31
N PHE A 29 -4.25 -15.56 1.69
CA PHE A 29 -2.88 -15.62 2.18
C PHE A 29 -2.70 -14.79 3.46
N ILE A 30 -3.11 -13.52 3.45
CA ILE A 30 -3.05 -12.65 4.63
C ILE A 30 -3.84 -13.28 5.78
N ASP A 31 -4.99 -13.90 5.48
CA ASP A 31 -5.81 -14.56 6.48
C ASP A 31 -5.13 -15.77 7.11
N SER A 32 -4.31 -16.49 6.34
CA SER A 32 -3.52 -17.62 6.82
C SER A 32 -2.44 -17.23 7.85
N LEU A 33 -2.09 -15.94 7.93
CA LEU A 33 -1.10 -15.44 8.89
C LEU A 33 -1.66 -15.28 10.31
N LYS A 34 -2.98 -15.45 10.50
CA LYS A 34 -3.69 -15.19 11.77
C LYS A 34 -3.02 -15.81 12.99
N ASP A 35 -2.73 -17.11 12.93
CA ASP A 35 -2.21 -17.88 14.08
C ASP A 35 -0.72 -17.60 14.36
N LYS A 36 -0.07 -16.84 13.48
CA LYS A 36 1.34 -16.44 13.58
C LYS A 36 1.50 -14.94 13.90
N SER A 37 0.40 -14.24 14.16
CA SER A 37 0.38 -12.77 14.21
C SER A 37 -0.28 -12.22 15.47
N LEU A 38 0.15 -11.02 15.87
CA LEU A 38 -0.62 -10.17 16.78
C LEU A 38 -1.52 -9.26 15.94
N ILE A 39 -2.82 -9.31 16.20
CA ILE A 39 -3.83 -8.60 15.39
C ILE A 39 -4.44 -7.47 16.22
N PHE A 40 -4.45 -6.27 15.63
CA PHE A 40 -5.04 -5.09 16.24
C PHE A 40 -6.39 -4.78 15.60
N ASN A 41 -7.46 -4.90 16.37
CA ASN A 41 -8.81 -4.57 15.87
C ASN A 41 -9.08 -3.07 15.79
N ASN A 42 -8.34 -2.26 16.53
CA ASN A 42 -8.53 -0.82 16.65
C ASN A 42 -7.20 -0.11 16.35
N CYS A 43 -6.88 -0.01 15.06
CA CYS A 43 -5.77 0.78 14.55
C CYS A 43 -6.36 1.78 13.56
N TYR A 44 -6.14 3.07 13.81
CA TYR A 44 -6.75 4.16 13.05
C TYR A 44 -5.67 4.97 12.36
N SER A 45 -5.91 5.35 11.11
CA SER A 45 -5.00 6.24 10.40
C SER A 45 -4.96 7.63 11.05
N THR A 46 -3.81 8.29 10.92
CA THR A 46 -3.65 9.69 11.34
C THR A 46 -4.21 10.69 10.33
N GLY A 47 -4.64 10.23 9.16
CA GLY A 47 -5.30 11.07 8.17
C GLY A 47 -6.02 10.26 7.07
N PRO A 48 -6.98 10.86 6.35
CA PRO A 48 -7.84 10.11 5.44
C PRO A 48 -7.26 9.85 4.04
N TYR A 49 -6.08 10.38 3.73
CA TYR A 49 -5.39 10.20 2.44
C TYR A 49 -3.87 10.09 2.64
N THR A 50 -3.15 9.47 1.71
CA THR A 50 -1.70 9.17 1.77
C THR A 50 -0.85 10.26 2.42
N GLN A 51 -0.90 11.50 1.90
CA GLN A 51 -0.08 12.62 2.37
C GLN A 51 -0.34 12.99 3.84
N SER A 52 -1.54 12.71 4.34
CA SER A 52 -1.93 12.94 5.73
C SER A 52 -1.68 11.75 6.65
N ALA A 53 -1.70 10.53 6.11
CA ALA A 53 -1.48 9.29 6.85
C ALA A 53 0.01 8.99 7.09
N PHE A 54 0.84 9.12 6.05
CA PHE A 54 2.24 8.72 6.08
C PHE A 54 3.12 9.45 7.11
N PRO A 55 2.87 10.72 7.47
CA PRO A 55 3.60 11.34 8.58
C PRO A 55 3.46 10.55 9.90
N GLY A 56 2.28 10.00 10.18
CA GLY A 56 2.07 9.15 11.35
C GLY A 56 2.86 7.84 11.29
N ILE A 57 3.02 7.27 10.09
CA ILE A 57 3.66 5.97 9.85
C ILE A 57 5.19 6.08 9.87
N LEU A 58 5.74 7.03 9.10
CA LEU A 58 7.18 7.10 8.85
C LEU A 58 7.90 8.18 9.65
N THR A 59 7.18 9.08 10.35
CA THR A 59 7.81 10.17 11.10
C THR A 59 7.31 10.31 12.54
N SER A 60 6.39 9.44 12.98
CA SER A 60 5.80 9.48 14.32
C SER A 60 5.22 10.86 14.70
N SER A 61 4.60 11.55 13.74
CA SER A 61 4.00 12.87 13.98
C SER A 61 2.72 13.05 13.15
N HIS A 62 1.79 13.86 13.62
CA HIS A 62 0.52 14.11 12.95
C HIS A 62 0.68 15.07 11.78
N TYR A 63 -0.23 15.02 10.81
CA TYR A 63 -0.16 15.82 9.58
C TYR A 63 0.00 17.33 9.82
N LEU A 64 -0.61 17.87 10.89
CA LEU A 64 -0.61 19.31 11.17
C LEU A 64 0.44 19.78 12.19
N ASP A 65 1.23 18.88 12.79
CA ASP A 65 2.20 19.22 13.86
C ASP A 65 3.21 20.31 13.44
N TYR A 66 3.49 20.41 12.14
CA TYR A 66 4.45 21.35 11.56
C TYR A 66 3.78 22.43 10.68
N GLY A 67 2.46 22.58 10.78
CA GLY A 67 1.66 23.44 9.92
C GLY A 67 1.19 22.75 8.64
N ARG A 68 0.53 23.49 7.76
CA ARG A 68 0.09 22.96 6.47
C ARG A 68 1.29 22.84 5.53
N PRO A 69 1.55 21.66 4.95
CA PRO A 69 2.67 21.48 4.04
C PRO A 69 2.48 22.30 2.76
N ASN A 70 3.53 22.98 2.31
CA ASN A 70 3.56 23.61 1.00
C ASN A 70 3.63 22.54 -0.08
N ASN A 71 2.72 22.56 -1.05
CA ASN A 71 2.61 21.55 -2.12
C ASN A 71 2.64 20.12 -1.59
N SER A 72 2.08 19.87 -0.39
CA SER A 72 2.09 18.56 0.27
C SER A 72 3.47 17.96 0.57
N ALA A 73 4.55 18.74 0.47
CA ALA A 73 5.89 18.27 0.80
C ALA A 73 6.03 17.97 2.31
N LEU A 74 6.83 16.96 2.63
CA LEU A 74 7.18 16.62 3.99
C LEU A 74 8.00 17.76 4.62
N ASP A 75 7.55 18.27 5.76
CA ASP A 75 8.26 19.33 6.45
C ASP A 75 9.68 18.85 6.85
N PRO A 76 10.75 19.60 6.52
CA PRO A 76 12.13 19.20 6.82
C PRO A 76 12.41 18.95 8.31
N ARG A 77 11.60 19.51 9.22
CA ARG A 77 11.74 19.32 10.66
C ARG A 77 11.26 17.94 11.13
N ARG A 78 10.48 17.22 10.32
CA ARG A 78 10.10 15.83 10.62
C ARG A 78 11.30 14.92 10.39
N THR A 79 11.57 14.04 11.34
CA THR A 79 12.58 12.99 11.19
C THR A 79 11.93 11.76 10.58
N VAL A 80 12.43 11.31 9.42
CA VAL A 80 11.97 10.06 8.81
C VAL A 80 12.61 8.89 9.56
N ILE A 81 11.86 7.82 9.82
CA ILE A 81 12.29 6.64 10.60
C ILE A 81 13.59 6.01 10.07
N SER A 82 13.82 6.09 8.77
CA SER A 82 15.03 5.65 8.10
C SER A 82 16.29 6.39 8.59
N GLU A 83 16.20 7.69 8.91
CA GLU A 83 17.34 8.49 9.36
C GLU A 83 17.98 8.00 10.68
N PRO A 84 17.25 7.80 11.79
CA PRO A 84 17.84 7.25 13.01
C PRO A 84 18.27 5.79 12.85
N LEU A 85 17.56 4.99 12.05
CA LEU A 85 17.93 3.59 11.79
C LEU A 85 19.26 3.48 11.04
N GLN A 86 19.44 4.28 9.99
CA GLN A 86 20.70 4.36 9.25
C GLN A 86 21.85 4.81 10.15
N LYS A 87 21.64 5.84 10.99
CA LYS A 87 22.64 6.29 11.99
C LYS A 87 23.01 5.20 12.99
N ALA A 88 22.10 4.28 13.31
CA ALA A 88 22.35 3.14 14.18
C ALA A 88 23.03 1.95 13.47
N GLY A 89 23.34 2.06 12.17
CA GLY A 89 23.97 1.01 11.39
C GLY A 89 23.02 -0.09 10.89
N ILE A 90 21.71 0.15 10.92
CA ILE A 90 20.69 -0.69 10.30
C ILE A 90 20.55 -0.26 8.85
N ILE A 91 20.61 -1.22 7.92
CA ILE A 91 20.45 -0.91 6.50
C ILE A 91 19.00 -0.55 6.20
N THR A 92 18.76 0.54 5.50
CA THR A 92 17.39 1.03 5.20
C THR A 92 17.06 0.93 3.71
N ALA A 93 15.92 0.33 3.38
CA ALA A 93 15.43 0.29 2.01
C ALA A 93 13.93 0.57 1.89
N GLY A 94 13.52 1.33 0.87
CA GLY A 94 12.13 1.66 0.55
C GLY A 94 11.81 1.37 -0.91
N PHE A 95 10.77 0.56 -1.15
CA PHE A 95 10.21 0.28 -2.48
C PHE A 95 8.71 0.56 -2.44
N HIS A 96 8.27 1.57 -3.20
CA HIS A 96 6.89 2.03 -3.19
C HIS A 96 6.41 2.33 -4.61
N SER A 97 5.09 2.39 -4.78
CA SER A 97 4.47 2.75 -6.07
C SER A 97 3.74 4.08 -6.06
N ASN A 98 3.51 4.69 -4.87
CA ASN A 98 2.75 5.94 -4.75
C ASN A 98 3.62 7.20 -4.97
N PRO A 99 3.33 8.06 -5.96
CA PRO A 99 4.08 9.29 -6.23
C PRO A 99 4.08 10.31 -5.09
N TYR A 100 3.10 10.29 -4.19
CA TYR A 100 3.07 11.18 -3.02
C TYR A 100 4.09 10.81 -1.94
N CYS A 101 4.68 9.62 -2.06
CA CYS A 101 5.77 9.17 -1.21
C CYS A 101 7.14 9.35 -1.87
N SER A 102 7.26 10.10 -2.97
CA SER A 102 8.53 10.27 -3.72
C SER A 102 9.55 11.20 -3.05
N SER A 103 10.76 11.24 -3.61
CA SER A 103 11.80 12.20 -3.23
C SER A 103 11.38 13.64 -3.49
N TYR A 104 10.53 13.89 -4.50
CA TYR A 104 9.98 15.21 -4.78
C TYR A 104 9.26 15.81 -3.56
N PHE A 105 8.59 14.97 -2.77
CA PHE A 105 7.94 15.36 -1.52
C PHE A 105 8.83 15.18 -0.27
N GLY A 106 10.11 14.79 -0.41
CA GLY A 106 11.10 14.77 0.68
C GLY A 106 11.14 13.49 1.51
N TRP A 107 10.61 12.37 1.00
CA TRP A 107 10.54 11.09 1.70
C TRP A 107 11.79 10.21 1.57
N ASP A 108 12.72 10.57 0.69
CA ASP A 108 13.97 9.85 0.37
C ASP A 108 15.10 10.07 1.39
N ARG A 109 14.83 10.77 2.48
CA ARG A 109 15.82 11.05 3.53
C ARG A 109 16.15 9.78 4.34
N GLY A 110 17.44 9.54 4.58
CA GLY A 110 17.92 8.48 5.49
C GLY A 110 17.85 7.05 4.96
N TRP A 111 17.57 6.86 3.67
CA TRP A 111 17.54 5.53 3.04
C TRP A 111 18.89 5.16 2.41
N ASP A 112 19.38 3.94 2.62
CA ASP A 112 20.52 3.40 1.85
C ASP A 112 20.09 3.02 0.42
N LYS A 113 18.84 2.55 0.27
CA LYS A 113 18.20 2.35 -1.03
C LYS A 113 16.78 2.90 -1.00
N PHE A 114 16.51 3.89 -1.83
CA PHE A 114 15.16 4.37 -2.08
C PHE A 114 14.84 4.19 -3.55
N TYR A 115 13.67 3.65 -3.85
CA TYR A 115 13.13 3.66 -5.20
C TYR A 115 12.11 4.78 -5.32
N ASP A 116 12.29 5.66 -6.29
CA ASP A 116 11.36 6.75 -6.55
C ASP A 116 10.43 6.38 -7.72
N SER A 117 9.14 6.27 -7.43
CA SER A 117 8.13 5.90 -8.43
C SER A 117 7.89 6.98 -9.49
N MET A 118 8.35 8.22 -9.29
CA MET A 118 8.21 9.29 -10.29
C MET A 118 9.21 9.19 -11.45
N GLU A 119 10.20 8.31 -11.37
CA GLU A 119 11.19 8.10 -12.44
C GLU A 119 10.69 7.19 -13.57
N GLU A 120 9.55 6.52 -13.39
CA GLU A 120 8.99 5.59 -14.38
C GLU A 120 8.12 6.30 -15.42
N ASP A 121 8.26 5.87 -16.68
CA ASP A 121 7.34 6.24 -17.75
C ASP A 121 6.12 5.28 -17.74
N LEU A 122 5.02 5.76 -17.14
CA LEU A 122 3.85 4.93 -16.86
C LEU A 122 2.68 5.27 -17.79
N PRO A 123 1.89 4.26 -18.22
CA PRO A 123 0.73 4.51 -19.06
C PRO A 123 -0.31 5.34 -18.29
N PRO A 124 -1.02 6.28 -18.94
CA PRO A 124 -2.01 7.13 -18.26
C PRO A 124 -3.13 6.39 -17.51
N ARG A 125 -3.38 5.12 -17.87
CA ARG A 125 -4.42 4.28 -17.28
C ARG A 125 -4.02 3.64 -15.95
N VAL A 126 -2.73 3.42 -15.74
CA VAL A 126 -2.15 2.85 -14.52
C VAL A 126 -0.95 3.71 -14.15
N PRO A 127 -1.17 4.87 -13.49
CA PRO A 127 -0.12 5.85 -13.23
C PRO A 127 0.76 5.47 -12.02
N TYR A 128 0.94 4.18 -11.76
CA TYR A 128 1.81 3.63 -10.72
C TYR A 128 2.38 2.28 -11.15
N ILE A 129 3.52 1.88 -10.58
CA ILE A 129 4.03 0.51 -10.78
C ILE A 129 3.21 -0.48 -9.95
N GLN A 130 2.89 -1.63 -10.52
CA GLN A 130 2.11 -2.66 -9.85
C GLN A 130 2.96 -3.55 -8.94
N GLY A 131 2.29 -4.29 -8.05
CA GLY A 131 2.93 -5.17 -7.07
C GLY A 131 4.00 -6.12 -7.60
N PRO A 132 3.90 -6.75 -8.81
CA PRO A 132 4.95 -7.60 -9.34
C PRO A 132 6.27 -6.86 -9.56
N ARG A 133 6.23 -5.59 -9.99
CA ARG A 133 7.41 -4.76 -10.19
C ARG A 133 8.03 -4.32 -8.85
N VAL A 134 7.18 -3.95 -7.88
CA VAL A 134 7.64 -3.67 -6.50
C VAL A 134 8.33 -4.90 -5.90
N ASN A 135 7.74 -6.09 -6.07
CA ASN A 135 8.29 -7.36 -5.63
C ASN A 135 9.62 -7.67 -6.31
N GLU A 136 9.73 -7.52 -7.62
CA GLU A 136 10.97 -7.76 -8.37
C GLU A 136 12.14 -6.93 -7.80
N MET A 137 11.93 -5.62 -7.61
CA MET A 137 12.96 -4.74 -7.05
C MET A 137 13.33 -5.12 -5.61
N THR A 138 12.31 -5.43 -4.80
CA THR A 138 12.50 -5.89 -3.43
C THR A 138 13.32 -7.18 -3.39
N PHE A 139 13.01 -8.16 -4.24
CA PHE A 139 13.72 -9.44 -4.31
C PHE A 139 15.17 -9.28 -4.75
N ASN A 140 15.40 -8.42 -5.75
CA ASN A 140 16.75 -8.10 -6.21
C ASN A 140 17.59 -7.49 -5.08
N TRP A 141 16.99 -6.57 -4.31
CA TRP A 141 17.67 -5.96 -3.16
C TRP A 141 17.92 -6.96 -2.02
N LEU A 142 16.93 -7.78 -1.66
CA LEU A 142 17.06 -8.81 -0.63
C LEU A 142 18.17 -9.82 -0.96
N ARG A 143 18.37 -10.13 -2.25
CA ARG A 143 19.42 -11.05 -2.72
C ARG A 143 20.78 -10.39 -2.89
N SER A 144 20.87 -9.06 -2.80
CA SER A 144 22.12 -8.33 -3.00
C SER A 144 23.02 -8.32 -1.74
N PRO A 145 24.36 -8.29 -1.90
CA PRO A 145 25.28 -8.18 -0.77
C PRO A 145 25.25 -6.81 -0.09
N GLN A 146 24.68 -5.78 -0.73
CA GLN A 146 24.44 -4.47 -0.13
C GLN A 146 23.11 -4.39 0.63
N GLY A 147 22.19 -5.32 0.40
CA GLY A 147 20.88 -5.38 1.04
C GLY A 147 20.73 -6.57 1.98
N GLY A 148 19.78 -7.46 1.68
CA GLY A 148 19.42 -8.58 2.57
C GLY A 148 20.54 -9.60 2.82
N LYS A 149 21.54 -9.71 1.94
CA LYS A 149 22.71 -10.60 2.13
C LYS A 149 23.94 -9.90 2.73
N SER A 150 23.82 -8.65 3.18
CA SER A 150 24.93 -7.88 3.78
C SER A 150 25.43 -8.43 5.12
N GLY A 151 24.66 -9.28 5.79
CA GLY A 151 24.94 -9.73 7.15
C GLY A 151 24.63 -8.69 8.23
N LYS A 152 24.18 -7.48 7.88
CA LYS A 152 23.69 -6.46 8.83
C LYS A 152 22.18 -6.58 9.08
N PRO A 153 21.65 -6.06 10.19
CA PRO A 153 20.21 -5.86 10.35
C PRO A 153 19.69 -4.86 9.32
N PHE A 154 18.44 -5.00 8.91
CA PHE A 154 17.80 -4.06 8.00
C PHE A 154 16.38 -3.68 8.41
N PHE A 155 15.97 -2.50 7.95
CA PHE A 155 14.59 -2.03 7.89
C PHE A 155 14.18 -1.87 6.42
N LEU A 156 13.16 -2.60 6.01
CA LEU A 156 12.62 -2.59 4.65
C LEU A 156 11.19 -2.09 4.68
N TRP A 157 10.88 -1.07 3.89
CA TRP A 157 9.52 -0.61 3.64
C TRP A 157 9.08 -1.02 2.22
N VAL A 158 7.95 -1.71 2.13
CA VAL A 158 7.30 -2.10 0.88
C VAL A 158 5.89 -1.53 0.85
N HIS A 159 5.55 -0.80 -0.20
CA HIS A 159 4.24 -0.17 -0.34
C HIS A 159 3.57 -0.51 -1.66
N TYR A 160 2.36 -1.07 -1.58
CA TYR A 160 1.53 -1.43 -2.72
C TYR A 160 0.38 -0.44 -2.86
N MET A 161 0.26 0.17 -4.04
CA MET A 161 -0.79 1.13 -4.39
C MET A 161 -1.97 0.48 -5.12
N ASP A 162 -1.86 -0.79 -5.50
CA ASP A 162 -2.75 -1.43 -6.46
C ASP A 162 -4.26 -1.40 -6.08
N ILE A 163 -4.58 -1.38 -4.78
CA ILE A 163 -5.97 -1.30 -4.26
C ILE A 163 -6.61 0.08 -4.43
N HIS A 164 -5.80 1.14 -4.50
CA HIS A 164 -6.26 2.52 -4.67
C HIS A 164 -6.96 2.71 -6.04
N GLU A 165 -7.72 3.80 -6.20
CA GLU A 165 -8.25 4.22 -7.51
C GLU A 165 -7.12 4.30 -8.56
N PRO A 166 -7.32 3.78 -9.79
CA PRO A 166 -8.57 3.79 -10.54
C PRO A 166 -9.42 2.50 -10.56
N TYR A 167 -9.23 1.57 -9.62
CA TYR A 167 -9.98 0.31 -9.52
C TYR A 167 -10.05 -0.50 -10.84
N ASN A 168 -8.89 -0.75 -11.43
CA ASN A 168 -8.73 -1.45 -12.71
C ASN A 168 -8.01 -2.81 -12.61
N PRO A 169 -8.52 -3.77 -11.82
CA PRO A 169 -7.85 -5.05 -11.60
C PRO A 169 -7.61 -5.84 -12.90
N GLU A 170 -6.66 -6.77 -12.86
CA GLU A 170 -6.44 -7.67 -14.00
C GLU A 170 -7.66 -8.59 -14.23
N GLN A 171 -7.98 -8.86 -15.49
CA GLN A 171 -9.15 -9.68 -15.86
C GLN A 171 -9.14 -11.07 -15.18
N LYS A 172 -7.96 -11.69 -15.02
CA LYS A 172 -7.81 -12.99 -14.37
C LYS A 172 -8.33 -13.00 -12.92
N TYR A 173 -8.24 -11.87 -12.21
CA TYR A 173 -8.76 -11.74 -10.85
C TYR A 173 -10.25 -11.41 -10.84
N ILE A 174 -10.74 -10.63 -11.81
CA ILE A 174 -12.19 -10.43 -12.01
C ILE A 174 -12.87 -11.79 -12.21
N ASP A 175 -12.35 -12.60 -13.13
CA ASP A 175 -12.86 -13.94 -13.43
C ASP A 175 -12.80 -14.88 -12.21
N MET A 176 -11.86 -14.65 -11.28
CA MET A 176 -11.69 -15.44 -10.07
C MET A 176 -12.70 -15.06 -8.98
N VAL A 177 -12.95 -13.76 -8.77
CA VAL A 177 -13.75 -13.27 -7.63
C VAL A 177 -15.21 -13.03 -8.01
N TYR A 178 -15.45 -12.45 -9.19
CA TYR A 178 -16.78 -12.09 -9.68
C TYR A 178 -16.91 -12.44 -11.18
N PRO A 179 -16.95 -13.73 -11.55
CA PRO A 179 -17.00 -14.18 -12.94
C PRO A 179 -18.22 -13.67 -13.73
N GLU A 180 -19.27 -13.21 -13.05
CA GLU A 180 -20.43 -12.57 -13.65
C GLU A 180 -20.18 -11.15 -14.14
N ILE A 181 -19.16 -10.46 -13.62
CA ILE A 181 -18.79 -9.11 -14.07
C ILE A 181 -18.12 -9.23 -15.44
N LYS A 182 -18.73 -8.60 -16.43
CA LYS A 182 -18.19 -8.43 -17.78
C LYS A 182 -17.94 -6.95 -18.00
N ILE A 183 -16.68 -6.54 -17.83
CA ILE A 183 -16.24 -5.17 -18.00
C ILE A 183 -14.87 -5.17 -18.66
N THR A 184 -14.64 -4.22 -19.54
CA THR A 184 -13.38 -4.01 -20.23
C THR A 184 -12.51 -3.01 -19.49
N GLN A 185 -11.21 -3.00 -19.78
CA GLN A 185 -10.27 -2.00 -19.26
C GLN A 185 -10.65 -0.57 -19.68
N ASP A 186 -11.26 -0.40 -20.86
CA ASP A 186 -11.74 0.91 -21.33
C ASP A 186 -12.94 1.38 -20.52
N GLU A 187 -13.90 0.50 -20.21
CA GLU A 187 -15.04 0.83 -19.36
C GLU A 187 -14.61 1.17 -17.92
N MET A 188 -13.64 0.45 -17.35
CA MET A 188 -13.07 0.80 -16.03
C MET A 188 -12.39 2.17 -16.05
N ALA A 189 -11.64 2.50 -17.10
CA ALA A 189 -11.04 3.82 -17.27
C ALA A 189 -12.10 4.93 -17.42
N GLU A 190 -13.22 4.64 -18.10
CA GLU A 190 -14.35 5.57 -18.18
C GLU A 190 -15.00 5.80 -16.82
N LEU A 191 -15.19 4.75 -16.01
CA LEU A 191 -15.71 4.87 -14.66
C LEU A 191 -14.81 5.74 -13.78
N GLN A 192 -13.49 5.60 -13.90
CA GLN A 192 -12.55 6.47 -13.19
C GLN A 192 -12.80 7.95 -13.52
N GLN A 193 -12.89 8.28 -14.81
CA GLN A 193 -13.02 9.66 -15.28
C GLN A 193 -14.40 10.27 -15.00
N LYS A 194 -15.46 9.47 -15.17
CA LYS A 194 -16.84 9.97 -15.11
C LYS A 194 -17.43 9.91 -13.71
N VAL A 195 -16.94 9.00 -12.85
CA VAL A 195 -17.57 8.68 -11.57
C VAL A 195 -16.59 8.91 -10.42
N VAL A 196 -15.46 8.19 -10.40
CA VAL A 196 -14.54 8.18 -9.25
C VAL A 196 -13.91 9.56 -9.01
N LEU A 197 -13.31 10.18 -10.04
CA LEU A 197 -12.71 11.51 -9.95
C LEU A 197 -13.73 12.61 -9.63
N LYS A 198 -15.01 12.38 -9.94
CA LYS A 198 -16.11 13.30 -9.62
C LYS A 198 -16.76 13.03 -8.28
N ARG A 199 -16.34 11.96 -7.60
CA ARG A 199 -16.92 11.49 -6.32
C ARG A 199 -18.43 11.29 -6.44
N ASP A 200 -18.89 10.81 -7.60
CA ASP A 200 -20.31 10.70 -7.93
C ASP A 200 -20.91 9.40 -7.37
N VAL A 201 -21.81 9.55 -6.40
CA VAL A 201 -22.55 8.45 -5.74
C VAL A 201 -24.01 8.35 -6.18
N SER A 202 -24.41 9.09 -7.22
CA SER A 202 -25.81 9.21 -7.63
C SER A 202 -26.40 7.91 -8.18
N ASP A 203 -25.58 7.00 -8.72
CA ASP A 203 -25.99 5.66 -9.15
C ASP A 203 -25.44 4.58 -8.21
N PRO A 204 -26.28 4.02 -7.32
CA PRO A 204 -25.87 2.96 -6.39
C PRO A 204 -25.32 1.71 -7.06
N LYS A 205 -25.76 1.38 -8.29
CA LYS A 205 -25.26 0.19 -9.00
C LYS A 205 -23.83 0.39 -9.47
N THR A 206 -23.52 1.58 -9.96
CA THR A 206 -22.15 1.93 -10.32
C THR A 206 -21.23 1.95 -9.09
N VAL A 207 -21.67 2.49 -7.95
CA VAL A 207 -20.90 2.43 -6.70
C VAL A 207 -20.66 0.98 -6.25
N GLU A 208 -21.67 0.12 -6.33
CA GLU A 208 -21.53 -1.30 -6.02
C GLU A 208 -20.51 -1.99 -6.95
N LEU A 209 -20.54 -1.68 -8.24
CA LEU A 209 -19.57 -2.20 -9.21
C LEU A 209 -18.14 -1.76 -8.85
N LEU A 210 -17.92 -0.49 -8.53
CA LEU A 210 -16.61 0.02 -8.09
C LEU A 210 -16.11 -0.70 -6.83
N LYS A 211 -17.00 -0.93 -5.86
CA LYS A 211 -16.67 -1.71 -4.65
C LYS A 211 -16.29 -3.15 -4.97
N LYS A 212 -16.92 -3.79 -5.96
CA LYS A 212 -16.54 -5.13 -6.42
C LYS A 212 -15.17 -5.12 -7.12
N LEU A 213 -14.85 -4.09 -7.91
CA LEU A 213 -13.52 -3.95 -8.53
C LEU A 213 -12.43 -3.72 -7.47
N TYR A 214 -12.73 -2.94 -6.43
CA TYR A 214 -11.87 -2.79 -5.24
C TYR A 214 -11.62 -4.13 -4.52
N ASP A 215 -12.68 -4.92 -4.27
CA ASP A 215 -12.56 -6.26 -3.68
C ASP A 215 -11.65 -7.19 -4.52
N VAL A 216 -11.70 -7.07 -5.85
CA VAL A 216 -10.83 -7.85 -6.76
C VAL A 216 -9.37 -7.44 -6.59
N HIS A 217 -9.07 -6.15 -6.45
CA HIS A 217 -7.71 -5.68 -6.17
C HIS A 217 -7.17 -6.18 -4.83
N VAL A 218 -8.01 -6.32 -3.81
CA VAL A 218 -7.61 -6.95 -2.54
C VAL A 218 -7.12 -8.39 -2.80
N ARG A 219 -7.82 -9.14 -3.65
CA ARG A 219 -7.43 -10.50 -4.03
C ARG A 219 -6.13 -10.55 -4.83
N GLU A 220 -5.95 -9.59 -5.70
CA GLU A 220 -4.73 -9.40 -6.49
C GLU A 220 -3.52 -9.12 -5.58
N VAL A 221 -3.63 -8.13 -4.69
CA VAL A 221 -2.57 -7.76 -3.73
C VAL A 221 -2.28 -8.85 -2.70
N ASP A 222 -3.28 -9.62 -2.26
CA ASP A 222 -3.04 -10.81 -1.43
C ASP A 222 -2.05 -11.79 -2.10
N GLY A 223 -2.13 -11.93 -3.43
CA GLY A 223 -1.17 -12.69 -4.22
C GLY A 223 0.24 -12.09 -4.21
N TYR A 224 0.36 -10.75 -4.35
CA TYR A 224 1.66 -10.08 -4.30
C TYR A 224 2.31 -10.18 -2.92
N VAL A 225 1.53 -10.06 -1.85
CA VAL A 225 2.00 -10.25 -0.48
C VAL A 225 2.42 -11.71 -0.27
N LYS A 226 1.66 -12.68 -0.79
CA LYS A 226 2.05 -14.10 -0.77
C LYS A 226 3.42 -14.33 -1.40
N ASP A 227 3.64 -13.83 -2.61
CA ASP A 227 4.91 -13.99 -3.33
C ASP A 227 6.09 -13.37 -2.56
N LEU A 228 5.87 -12.25 -1.88
CA LEU A 228 6.87 -11.62 -1.01
C LEU A 228 7.22 -12.52 0.17
N PHE A 229 6.22 -13.04 0.89
CA PHE A 229 6.44 -13.93 2.02
C PHE A 229 7.10 -15.25 1.62
N GLU A 230 6.68 -15.88 0.52
CA GLU A 230 7.30 -17.11 0.01
C GLU A 230 8.78 -16.88 -0.34
N THR A 231 9.10 -15.70 -0.88
CA THR A 231 10.50 -15.33 -1.14
C THR A 231 11.28 -15.11 0.16
N LEU A 232 10.71 -14.42 1.14
CA LEU A 232 11.34 -14.22 2.46
C LEU A 232 11.60 -15.54 3.19
N GLU A 233 10.68 -16.50 3.09
CA GLU A 233 10.84 -17.83 3.66
C GLU A 233 11.92 -18.63 2.92
N LYS A 234 11.88 -18.65 1.58
CA LYS A 234 12.85 -19.35 0.73
C LYS A 234 14.29 -18.86 0.95
N GLU A 235 14.48 -17.56 1.12
CA GLU A 235 15.80 -16.96 1.38
C GLU A 235 16.21 -17.07 2.88
N GLY A 236 15.37 -17.67 3.73
CA GLY A 236 15.65 -17.87 5.15
C GLY A 236 15.66 -16.58 5.98
N ILE A 237 15.06 -15.50 5.46
CA ILE A 237 15.03 -14.17 6.07
C ILE A 237 13.93 -14.08 7.12
N LEU A 238 12.79 -14.73 6.88
CA LEU A 238 11.58 -14.61 7.70
C LEU A 238 11.81 -15.02 9.18
N LYS A 239 12.68 -16.00 9.44
CA LYS A 239 12.97 -16.54 10.79
C LYS A 239 13.49 -15.50 11.79
N ASP A 240 14.15 -14.46 11.31
CA ASP A 240 14.79 -13.42 12.12
C ASP A 240 14.18 -12.03 11.88
N THR A 241 12.94 -12.00 11.36
CA THR A 241 12.31 -10.77 10.88
C THR A 241 10.97 -10.53 11.56
N ILE A 242 10.75 -9.30 12.03
CA ILE A 242 9.41 -8.82 12.38
C ILE A 242 8.79 -8.26 11.10
N VAL A 243 7.61 -8.77 10.73
CA VAL A 243 6.83 -8.21 9.62
C VAL A 243 5.63 -7.47 10.20
N ILE A 244 5.48 -6.21 9.79
CA ILE A 244 4.35 -5.34 10.13
C ILE A 244 3.56 -5.15 8.84
N LEU A 245 2.30 -5.58 8.81
CA LEU A 245 1.38 -5.34 7.70
C LEU A 245 0.31 -4.35 8.17
N THR A 246 0.16 -3.24 7.44
CA THR A 246 -0.85 -2.22 7.74
C THR A 246 -1.33 -1.52 6.47
N ALA A 247 -2.24 -0.58 6.62
CA ALA A 247 -2.71 0.29 5.55
C ALA A 247 -2.44 1.75 5.93
N ASP A 248 -2.30 2.63 4.94
CA ASP A 248 -2.16 4.05 5.21
C ASP A 248 -3.50 4.69 5.58
N HIS A 249 -4.57 4.41 4.84
CA HIS A 249 -5.95 4.79 5.14
C HIS A 249 -6.95 3.79 4.53
N GLY A 250 -8.24 4.08 4.65
CA GLY A 250 -9.33 3.30 4.03
C GLY A 250 -9.95 4.01 2.84
N ASP A 251 -11.09 3.50 2.39
CA ASP A 251 -11.82 3.98 1.21
C ASP A 251 -13.33 3.98 1.45
N GLU A 252 -14.06 4.91 0.83
CA GLU A 252 -15.53 5.02 0.95
C GLU A 252 -16.25 4.55 -0.32
N PHE A 253 -17.35 3.82 -0.14
CA PHE A 253 -18.26 3.41 -1.20
C PHE A 253 -19.71 3.76 -0.79
N ASN A 254 -19.95 5.05 -0.55
CA ASN A 254 -21.23 5.67 -0.21
C ASN A 254 -21.77 5.37 1.20
N GLU A 255 -20.94 4.89 2.14
CA GLU A 255 -21.37 4.70 3.53
C GLU A 255 -21.82 6.02 4.22
N HIS A 256 -21.28 7.17 3.82
CA HIS A 256 -21.58 8.51 4.33
C HIS A 256 -21.86 9.53 3.20
N GLY A 257 -22.20 9.05 1.99
CA GLY A 257 -22.43 9.91 0.83
C GLY A 257 -21.18 10.29 0.04
N GLY A 258 -20.01 9.70 0.35
CA GLY A 258 -18.76 9.88 -0.40
C GLY A 258 -18.36 8.64 -1.22
N LEU A 259 -17.35 8.81 -2.07
CA LEU A 259 -16.76 7.75 -2.88
C LEU A 259 -15.25 7.94 -2.88
N SER A 260 -14.49 6.85 -2.81
CA SER A 260 -13.04 6.87 -2.61
C SER A 260 -12.67 7.57 -1.29
N HIS A 261 -11.47 8.11 -1.18
CA HIS A 261 -11.04 8.96 -0.06
C HIS A 261 -11.04 10.44 -0.45
N ASP A 262 -11.30 11.28 0.55
CA ASP A 262 -11.26 12.73 0.43
C ASP A 262 -10.65 13.35 1.70
N HIS A 263 -10.84 14.66 1.91
CA HIS A 263 -10.32 15.35 3.08
C HIS A 263 -11.09 15.07 4.39
N LYS A 264 -12.02 14.11 4.42
CA LYS A 264 -12.83 13.73 5.58
C LYS A 264 -12.33 12.42 6.19
N GLY A 265 -12.13 12.43 7.51
CA GLY A 265 -11.95 11.20 8.30
C GLY A 265 -13.24 10.84 9.01
N TYR A 266 -13.61 9.56 8.97
CA TYR A 266 -14.75 8.99 9.68
C TYR A 266 -14.29 7.92 10.67
#